data_AF-A0A358XQI1-F1
#
_entry.id   AF-A0A358XQI1-F1
#
_cell.length_a   1.000
_cell.length_b   1.000
_cell.length_c   1.000
_cell.angle_alpha   90.00
_cell.angle_beta   90.00
_cell.angle_gamma   90.00
#
_symmetry.space_group_name_H-M   'P 1'
#
loop_
_entity.id
_entity.type
_entity.pdbx_description
1 polymer ?
#
loop_
_entity_poly.entity_id
_entity_poly.type
_entity_poly.pdbx_seq_one_letter_code
_entity_poly.pdbx_strand_id
1 'polypeptide(L)' 'AVEALLQGRRGEMAGLICSEVRFTPFKSAIKHNVKMNEDLLRIIEILSL' A
#
# COMPACT_ATOMS: atom_id res chain seq x y z
N ALA A 1 -10.45 -8.47 -5.87
CA ALA A 1 -9.32 -9.15 -6.55
C ALA A 1 -9.82 -10.13 -7.61
N VAL A 2 -10.83 -10.93 -7.28
CA VAL A 2 -11.53 -11.81 -8.22
C VAL A 2 -12.06 -11.05 -9.43
N GLU A 3 -12.63 -9.86 -9.23
CA GLU A 3 -13.17 -9.02 -10.30
C GLU A 3 -12.10 -8.62 -11.33
N ALA A 4 -10.90 -8.28 -10.85
CA ALA A 4 -9.79 -7.92 -11.73
C ALA A 4 -9.28 -9.11 -12.54
N LEU A 5 -9.23 -10.31 -11.94
CA LEU A 5 -8.88 -11.53 -12.65
C LEU A 5 -9.93 -11.89 -13.70
N LEU A 6 -11.22 -11.74 -13.39
CA LEU A 6 -12.31 -11.93 -14.35
C LEU A 6 -12.23 -10.94 -15.53
N GLN A 7 -11.68 -9.74 -15.31
CA GLN A 7 -11.37 -8.75 -16.34
C GLN A 7 -10.06 -9.03 -17.10
N GLY A 8 -9.40 -10.17 -16.86
CA GLY A 8 -8.16 -10.57 -17.52
C GLY A 8 -6.91 -9.83 -17.02
N ARG A 9 -7.02 -9.07 -15.93
CA ARG A 9 -5.87 -8.36 -15.36
C ARG A 9 -4.94 -9.35 -14.65
N ARG A 10 -3.64 -9.09 -14.73
CA ARG A 10 -2.59 -9.95 -14.17
C ARG A 10 -1.36 -9.14 -13.81
N GLY A 11 -0.56 -9.64 -12.87
CA GLY A 11 0.72 -9.02 -12.52
C GLY A 11 0.60 -7.74 -11.67
N GLU A 12 -0.52 -7.57 -10.97
CA GLU A 12 -0.82 -6.40 -10.15
C GLU A 12 -1.30 -6.83 -8.76
N MET A 13 -0.94 -6.05 -7.74
CA MET A 13 -1.45 -6.17 -6.36
C MET A 13 -2.72 -5.33 -6.22
N ALA A 14 -3.79 -5.93 -5.68
CA ALA A 14 -4.93 -5.16 -5.20
C ALA A 14 -4.64 -4.66 -3.77
N GLY A 15 -4.88 -3.38 -3.50
CA GLY A 15 -4.69 -2.77 -2.19
C GLY A 15 -5.54 -1.52 -2.02
N LEU A 16 -5.40 -0.87 -0.85
CA LEU A 16 -6.06 0.39 -0.56
C LEU A 16 -5.05 1.53 -0.61
N ILE A 17 -5.38 2.59 -1.36
CA ILE A 17 -4.61 3.84 -1.36
C ILE A 17 -5.64 4.96 -1.24
N CYS A 18 -5.46 5.83 -0.23
CA CYS A 18 -6.41 6.91 0.08
C CYS A 18 -7.87 6.41 0.19
N SER A 19 -8.07 5.29 0.88
CA SER A 19 -9.38 4.65 1.09
C SER A 19 -10.09 4.15 -0.18
N GLU A 20 -9.37 4.03 -1.29
CA GLU A 20 -9.90 3.47 -2.54
C GLU A 20 -9.19 2.19 -2.93
N VAL A 21 -9.93 1.24 -3.51
CA VAL A 21 -9.35 0.04 -4.10
C VAL A 21 -8.54 0.45 -5.33
N ARG A 22 -7.23 0.24 -5.25
CA ARG A 22 -6.29 0.50 -6.33
C ARG A 22 -5.54 -0.78 -6.67
N PHE A 23 -5.03 -0.82 -7.89
CA PHE A 23 -4.24 -1.93 -8.40
C PHE A 23 -2.89 -1.39 -8.84
N THR A 24 -1.83 -2.00 -8.31
CA THR A 24 -0.46 -1.53 -8.53
C THR A 24 0.37 -2.66 -9.14
N PRO A 25 1.08 -2.43 -10.25
CA PRO A 25 1.96 -3.44 -10.84
C PRO A 25 2.96 -4.00 -9.82
N PHE A 26 3.19 -5.31 -9.83
CA PHE A 26 4.06 -5.95 -8.82
C PHE A 26 5.46 -5.33 -8.77
N LYS A 27 6.05 -4.99 -9.92
CA LYS A 27 7.36 -4.31 -10.02
C LYS A 27 7.43 -3.04 -9.16
N SER A 28 6.30 -2.36 -8.95
CA SER A 28 6.19 -1.18 -8.11
C SER A 28 5.80 -1.52 -6.67
N ALA A 29 4.90 -2.49 -6.48
CA ALA A 29 4.37 -2.87 -5.17
C ALA A 29 5.38 -3.61 -4.27
N ILE A 30 6.28 -4.42 -4.83
CA ILE A 30 7.23 -5.26 -4.06
C ILE A 30 8.57 -4.58 -3.78
N LYS A 31 8.67 -3.27 -3.99
CA LYS A 31 9.90 -2.53 -3.72
C LYS A 31 10.16 -2.46 -2.21
N HIS A 32 11.41 -2.64 -1.80
CA HIS A 32 11.86 -2.58 -0.41
C HIS A 32 11.87 -1.16 0.19
N ASN A 33 11.34 -0.16 -0.53
CA ASN A 33 11.32 1.24 -0.11
C ASN A 33 10.04 1.58 0.68
N VAL A 34 9.55 0.64 1.50
CA VAL A 34 8.41 0.91 2.37
C VAL A 34 8.84 1.98 3.38
N LYS A 35 8.28 3.18 3.25
CA LYS A 35 8.51 4.27 4.19
C LYS A 35 7.42 4.26 5.24
N MET A 36 7.82 4.31 6.50
CA MET A 36 6.91 4.55 7.60
C MET A 36 6.48 6.03 7.58
N ASN A 37 5.31 6.34 8.14
CA ASN A 37 4.90 7.73 8.27
C ASN A 37 5.66 8.35 9.47
N GLU A 38 6.66 9.17 9.17
CA GLU A 38 7.52 9.83 10.17
C GLU A 38 6.73 10.71 11.15
N ASP A 39 5.60 11.29 10.72
CA ASP A 39 4.75 12.09 11.61
C ASP A 39 4.11 11.21 12.69
N LEU A 40 3.70 9.98 12.34
CA LEU A 40 3.18 9.02 13.31
C LEU A 40 4.26 8.57 14.30
N LEU A 41 5.50 8.41 13.84
CA LEU A 41 6.62 8.08 14.72
C LEU A 41 6.89 9.18 15.72
N ARG A 42 6.92 10.43 15.25
CA ARG A 42 7.08 11.60 16.11
C ARG A 42 5.98 11.71 17.16
N ILE A 43 4.73 11.37 16.81
CA ILE A 43 3.63 11.33 17.78
C ILE A 43 3.91 10.30 18.87
N ILE A 44 4.35 9.09 18.52
CA ILE A 44 4.69 8.03 19.48
C ILE A 44 5.80 8.51 20.44
N GLU A 45 6.84 9.16 19.91
CA GLU A 45 7.93 9.71 20.74
C GLU A 45 7.42 10.73 21.76
N ILE A 46 6.55 11.65 21.34
CA ILE A 46 5.98 12.67 22.23
C ILE A 46 5.09 12.04 23.31
N LEU A 47 4.26 11.06 22.93
CA LEU A 47 3.29 10.43 23.83
C LEU A 47 3.91 9.41 24.79
N SER A 48 5.17 9.01 24.59
CA SER A 48 5.87 8.01 25.41
C SER A 48 6.75 8.64 26.50
N LEU A 49 6.73 9.98 26.64
CA LEU A 49 7.36 10.75 27.70
C LEU A 49 6.42 10.94 28.89
#